data_AF-A0A453MSD6-F1
#
_entry.id   AF-A0A453MSD6-F1
#
_cell.length_a   1.000
_cell.length_b   1.000
_cell.length_c   1.000
_cell.angle_alpha   90.00
_cell.angle_beta   90.00
_cell.angle_gamma   90.00
#
_symmetry.space_group_name_H-M   'P 1'
#
loop_
_entity.id
_entity.type
_entity.pdbx_description
1 polymer ?
#
loop_
_entity_poly.entity_id
_entity_poly.type
_entity_poly.pdbx_seq_one_letter_code
_entity_poly.pdbx_strand_id
1 'polypeptide(L)'
;MTGSGNNKDCEEWFFDRIVRKRPVPIPGSGMQLTNISHARDLGSMLTLAVDNPDAAAGKIFNCVSDRGVTLNGLAKMCAAAAGATVEIVNYDPAAAGVDAKKAFPFRNMHFYAEPRAAKEVLGWTSTTNLPEDLKERFAEYASSGRGEKAMTFDLDDKILAAVGAAPVGVAA
;
A
#
# COMPACT_ATOMS: atom_id res chain seq x y z
N MET A 1 -5.52 -0.26 -4.82
CA MET A 1 -6.14 -1.57 -5.10
C MET A 1 -5.08 -2.61 -4.86
N THR A 2 -5.44 -3.77 -4.30
CA THR A 2 -4.54 -4.91 -4.06
C THR A 2 -5.20 -6.21 -4.54
N GLY A 3 -4.48 -7.32 -4.45
CA GLY A 3 -4.90 -8.65 -4.90
C GLY A 3 -4.23 -9.09 -6.20
N SER A 4 -4.47 -10.35 -6.55
CA SER A 4 -3.87 -10.99 -7.74
C SER A 4 -4.23 -10.22 -9.02
N GLY A 5 -3.25 -10.07 -9.91
CA GLY A 5 -3.41 -9.32 -11.17
C GLY A 5 -3.36 -7.79 -11.02
N ASN A 6 -3.11 -7.25 -9.83
CA ASN A 6 -2.81 -5.82 -9.68
C ASN A 6 -1.52 -5.46 -10.43
N ASN A 7 -1.59 -4.46 -11.31
CA ASN A 7 -0.50 -4.06 -12.20
C ASN A 7 0.42 -2.97 -11.61
N LYS A 8 0.15 -2.53 -10.38
CA LYS A 8 0.97 -1.53 -9.69
C LYS A 8 1.79 -2.18 -8.59
N ASP A 9 3.09 -1.94 -8.64
CA ASP A 9 4.07 -2.39 -7.66
C ASP A 9 4.03 -1.56 -6.36
N CYS A 10 2.85 -1.35 -5.80
CA CYS A 10 2.67 -0.54 -4.59
C CYS A 10 3.16 -1.30 -3.35
N GLU A 11 2.73 -2.55 -3.18
CA GLU A 11 3.13 -3.45 -2.10
C GLU A 11 4.54 -3.98 -2.33
N GLU A 12 4.89 -4.30 -3.58
CA GLU A 12 6.22 -4.70 -4.01
C GLU A 12 7.28 -3.66 -3.60
N TRP A 13 6.96 -2.36 -3.71
CA TRP A 13 7.86 -1.29 -3.27
C TRP A 13 8.23 -1.43 -1.78
N PHE A 14 7.31 -1.84 -0.90
CA PHE A 14 7.64 -2.14 0.49
C PHE A 14 8.39 -3.46 0.63
N PHE A 15 7.90 -4.54 0.00
CA PHE A 15 8.52 -5.86 0.09
C PHE A 15 9.97 -5.86 -0.39
N ASP A 16 10.28 -5.14 -1.46
CA ASP A 16 11.63 -5.02 -2.02
C ASP A 16 12.64 -4.52 -0.98
N ARG A 17 12.22 -3.61 -0.09
CA ARG A 17 13.04 -3.07 1.00
C ARG A 17 13.07 -3.99 2.20
N ILE A 18 11.91 -4.52 2.59
CA ILE A 18 11.74 -5.40 3.75
C ILE A 18 12.58 -6.68 3.60
N VAL A 19 12.48 -7.39 2.48
CA VAL A 19 13.23 -8.66 2.30
C VAL A 19 14.73 -8.44 2.21
N ARG A 20 15.15 -7.24 1.81
CA ARG A 20 16.56 -6.82 1.76
C ARG A 20 17.04 -6.15 3.06
N LYS A 21 16.21 -6.16 4.12
CA LYS A 21 16.50 -5.58 5.45
C LYS A 21 16.92 -4.10 5.36
N ARG A 22 16.33 -3.37 4.42
CA ARG A 22 16.59 -1.94 4.22
C ARG A 22 15.55 -1.11 4.97
N PRO A 23 15.92 0.06 5.51
CA PRO A 23 14.95 1.02 6.02
C PRO A 23 13.96 1.43 4.93
N VAL A 24 12.71 1.69 5.30
CA VAL A 24 11.65 2.11 4.39
C VAL A 24 11.47 3.63 4.51
N PRO A 25 11.90 4.43 3.51
CA PRO A 25 11.76 5.87 3.55
C PRO A 25 10.33 6.31 3.20
N ILE A 26 9.59 6.87 4.15
CA ILE A 26 8.20 7.35 3.93
C ILE A 26 8.17 8.88 4.02
N PRO A 27 7.69 9.59 2.98
CA PRO A 27 7.66 11.05 3.00
C PRO A 27 6.68 11.60 4.04
N GLY A 28 7.04 12.72 4.65
CA GLY A 28 6.26 13.35 5.72
C GLY A 28 6.20 12.47 6.97
N SER A 29 5.13 12.63 7.76
CA SER A 29 4.92 11.86 9.00
C SER A 29 4.54 10.39 8.78
N GLY A 30 4.14 10.02 7.55
CA GLY A 30 3.59 8.70 7.24
C GLY A 30 2.23 8.40 7.90
N MET A 31 1.58 9.41 8.50
CA MET A 31 0.27 9.29 9.14
C MET A 31 -0.90 9.57 8.19
N GLN A 32 -0.60 9.90 6.93
CA GLN A 32 -1.60 10.05 5.88
C GLN A 32 -2.38 8.75 5.74
N LEU A 33 -3.71 8.89 5.69
CA LEU A 33 -4.63 7.77 5.54
C LEU A 33 -4.88 7.47 4.06
N THR A 34 -4.86 6.18 3.71
CA THR A 34 -5.25 5.68 2.39
C THR A 34 -6.14 4.45 2.51
N ASN A 35 -7.04 4.23 1.55
CA ASN A 35 -7.67 2.92 1.40
C ASN A 35 -6.78 2.02 0.54
N ILE A 36 -6.51 0.80 1.03
CA ILE A 36 -6.04 -0.30 0.21
C ILE A 36 -7.21 -1.28 0.12
N SER A 37 -7.69 -1.48 -1.10
CA SER A 37 -8.94 -2.20 -1.35
C SER A 37 -8.67 -3.37 -2.28
N HIS A 38 -9.09 -4.56 -1.87
CA HIS A 38 -8.89 -5.77 -2.63
C HIS A 38 -9.82 -5.79 -3.86
N ALA A 39 -9.30 -6.21 -5.01
CA ALA A 39 -10.04 -6.21 -6.28
C ALA A 39 -11.37 -7.00 -6.20
N ARG A 40 -11.41 -8.11 -5.44
CA ARG A 40 -12.63 -8.90 -5.18
C ARG A 40 -13.76 -8.06 -4.58
N ASP A 41 -13.46 -7.24 -3.58
CA ASP A 41 -14.46 -6.43 -2.89
C ASP A 41 -14.92 -5.23 -3.72
N LEU A 42 -14.00 -4.66 -4.52
CA LEU A 42 -14.38 -3.64 -5.50
C LEU A 42 -15.29 -4.23 -6.59
N GLY A 43 -14.99 -5.44 -7.06
CA GLY A 43 -15.84 -6.17 -7.99
C GLY A 43 -17.23 -6.44 -7.42
N SER A 44 -17.32 -6.89 -6.16
CA SER A 44 -18.62 -7.18 -5.53
C SER A 44 -19.50 -5.95 -5.37
N MET A 45 -18.93 -4.76 -5.10
CA MET A 45 -19.69 -3.51 -5.10
C MET A 45 -20.29 -3.19 -6.47
N LEU A 46 -19.49 -3.35 -7.53
CA LEU A 46 -19.95 -3.11 -8.90
C LEU A 46 -21.06 -4.08 -9.29
N THR A 47 -20.90 -5.36 -8.97
CA THR A 47 -21.93 -6.39 -9.19
C THR A 47 -23.22 -6.05 -8.46
N LEU A 48 -23.15 -5.68 -7.17
CA LEU A 48 -24.36 -5.30 -6.41
C LEU A 48 -25.10 -4.11 -7.01
N ALA A 49 -24.40 -3.10 -7.53
CA ALA A 49 -25.03 -1.95 -8.16
C ALA A 49 -25.75 -2.35 -9.47
N VAL A 50 -25.18 -3.28 -10.24
CA VAL A 50 -25.80 -3.82 -11.48
C VAL A 50 -27.00 -4.69 -11.15
N ASP A 51 -26.91 -5.52 -10.12
CA ASP A 51 -27.97 -6.46 -9.72
C ASP A 51 -29.16 -5.75 -9.04
N ASN A 52 -28.97 -4.52 -8.54
CA ASN A 52 -29.98 -3.73 -7.84
C ASN A 52 -30.20 -2.34 -8.49
N PRO A 53 -30.63 -2.30 -9.78
CA PRO A 53 -30.66 -1.06 -10.56
C PRO A 53 -31.62 0.00 -9.97
N ASP A 54 -32.76 -0.40 -9.43
CA ASP A 54 -33.72 0.53 -8.80
C ASP A 54 -33.14 1.21 -7.56
N ALA A 55 -32.35 0.47 -6.77
CA ALA A 55 -31.67 1.02 -5.60
C ALA A 55 -30.45 1.86 -5.98
N ALA A 56 -29.74 1.51 -7.06
CA ALA A 56 -28.51 2.15 -7.48
C ALA A 56 -28.71 3.39 -8.37
N ALA A 57 -29.83 3.48 -9.09
CA ALA A 57 -30.09 4.53 -10.06
C ALA A 57 -29.97 5.94 -9.46
N GLY A 58 -29.21 6.81 -10.13
CA GLY A 58 -28.99 8.20 -9.72
C GLY A 58 -28.10 8.38 -8.47
N LYS A 59 -27.48 7.32 -7.96
CA LYS A 59 -26.60 7.39 -6.79
C LYS A 59 -25.12 7.31 -7.18
N ILE A 60 -24.28 7.83 -6.30
CA ILE A 60 -22.81 7.77 -6.40
C ILE A 60 -22.29 6.90 -5.25
N PHE A 61 -21.42 5.94 -5.59
CA PHE A 61 -20.83 5.01 -4.64
C PHE A 61 -19.31 5.16 -4.63
N ASN A 62 -18.73 5.35 -3.44
CA ASN A 62 -17.28 5.24 -3.28
C ASN A 62 -16.90 3.76 -3.30
N CYS A 63 -16.18 3.35 -4.34
CA CYS A 63 -15.70 1.98 -4.48
C CYS A 63 -14.35 1.82 -3.77
N VAL A 64 -14.40 1.65 -2.45
CA VAL A 64 -13.24 1.53 -1.55
C VAL A 64 -13.53 0.54 -0.43
N SER A 65 -12.49 -0.04 0.16
CA SER A 65 -12.61 -0.84 1.39
C SER A 65 -13.14 0.02 2.54
N ASP A 66 -13.74 -0.64 3.53
CA ASP A 66 -14.34 0.04 4.68
C ASP A 66 -13.37 0.39 5.81
N ARG A 67 -12.07 0.21 5.56
CA ARG A 67 -10.99 0.56 6.48
C ARG A 67 -9.90 1.36 5.74
N GLY A 68 -9.43 2.41 6.40
CA GLY A 68 -8.21 3.12 6.01
C GLY A 68 -7.00 2.60 6.78
N VAL A 69 -5.81 2.80 6.22
CA VAL A 69 -4.52 2.51 6.86
C VAL A 69 -3.62 3.73 6.73
N THR A 70 -2.76 3.98 7.72
CA THR A 70 -1.69 4.99 7.58
C THR A 70 -0.57 4.43 6.71
N LEU A 71 0.22 5.29 6.05
CA LEU A 71 1.37 4.83 5.26
C LEU A 71 2.38 4.05 6.13
N ASN A 72 2.65 4.52 7.35
CA ASN A 72 3.48 3.80 8.32
C ASN A 72 2.84 2.47 8.75
N GLY A 73 1.51 2.45 8.89
CA GLY A 73 0.74 1.24 9.20
C GLY A 73 0.84 0.20 8.07
N LEU A 74 0.78 0.65 6.81
CA LEU A 74 0.91 -0.22 5.65
C LEU A 74 2.30 -0.87 5.60
N ALA A 75 3.38 -0.10 5.81
CA ALA A 75 4.73 -0.66 5.88
C ALA A 75 4.87 -1.74 6.97
N LYS A 76 4.30 -1.50 8.16
CA LYS A 76 4.27 -2.49 9.24
C LYS A 76 3.47 -3.74 8.90
N MET A 77 2.32 -3.59 8.24
CA MET A 77 1.51 -4.73 7.78
C MET A 77 2.23 -5.53 6.70
N CYS A 78 2.91 -4.88 5.75
CA CYS A 78 3.75 -5.55 4.76
C CYS A 78 4.90 -6.32 5.44
N ALA A 79 5.53 -5.74 6.46
CA ALA A 79 6.59 -6.41 7.21
C ALA A 79 6.07 -7.65 7.95
N ALA A 80 4.92 -7.53 8.62
CA ALA A 80 4.26 -8.63 9.28
C ALA A 80 3.86 -9.75 8.29
N ALA A 81 3.36 -9.40 7.10
CA ALA A 81 3.06 -10.36 6.04
C ALA A 81 4.31 -11.10 5.54
N ALA A 82 5.46 -10.41 5.51
CA ALA A 82 6.76 -10.98 5.19
C ALA A 82 7.43 -11.74 6.34
N GLY A 83 6.80 -11.83 7.52
CA GLY A 83 7.40 -12.44 8.70
C GLY A 83 8.62 -11.68 9.25
N ALA A 84 8.67 -10.36 9.00
CA ALA A 84 9.81 -9.50 9.32
C ALA A 84 9.40 -8.27 10.16
N THR A 85 10.40 -7.56 10.67
CA THR A 85 10.24 -6.21 11.23
C THR A 85 10.65 -5.17 10.18
N VAL A 86 10.23 -3.92 10.38
CA VAL A 86 10.59 -2.82 9.49
C VAL A 86 11.09 -1.62 10.27
N GLU A 87 12.22 -1.07 9.82
CA GLU A 87 12.66 0.26 10.20
C GLU A 87 12.03 1.27 9.25
N ILE A 88 11.22 2.19 9.78
CA ILE A 88 10.59 3.25 9.00
C ILE A 88 11.34 4.54 9.24
N VAL A 89 11.78 5.18 8.16
CA VAL A 89 12.45 6.49 8.20
C VAL A 89 11.51 7.51 7.58
N ASN A 90 10.94 8.36 8.42
CA ASN A 90 10.12 9.48 7.97
C ASN A 90 11.02 10.66 7.60
N TYR A 91 10.79 11.28 6.43
CA TYR A 91 11.66 12.35 5.92
C TYR A 91 10.86 13.50 5.29
N ASP A 92 11.45 14.69 5.27
CA ASP A 92 10.95 15.83 4.49
C ASP A 92 11.51 15.77 3.05
N PRO A 93 10.68 15.59 2.02
CA PRO A 93 11.14 15.54 0.63
C PRO A 93 11.85 16.80 0.16
N ALA A 94 11.45 17.97 0.64
CA ALA A 94 12.06 19.25 0.26
C ALA A 94 13.47 19.35 0.85
N ALA A 95 13.63 19.03 2.14
CA ALA A 95 14.94 19.01 2.80
C ALA A 95 15.89 17.96 2.19
N ALA A 96 15.37 16.79 1.79
CA ALA A 96 16.15 15.75 1.12
C ALA A 96 16.42 16.04 -0.37
N GLY A 97 15.84 17.11 -0.93
CA GLY A 97 16.00 17.48 -2.35
C GLY A 97 15.51 16.39 -3.31
N VAL A 98 14.38 15.76 -3.00
CA VAL A 98 13.78 14.67 -3.79
C VAL A 98 12.32 14.95 -4.14
N ASP A 99 11.90 14.49 -5.31
CA ASP A 99 10.48 14.48 -5.69
C ASP A 99 9.79 13.27 -5.05
N ALA A 100 8.92 13.54 -4.06
CA ALA A 100 8.16 12.51 -3.37
C ALA A 100 7.35 11.61 -4.31
N LYS A 101 6.87 12.12 -5.46
CA LYS A 101 6.10 11.33 -6.43
C LYS A 101 6.95 10.28 -7.15
N LYS A 102 8.26 10.51 -7.24
CA LYS A 102 9.23 9.56 -7.80
C LYS A 102 9.74 8.59 -6.74
N ALA A 103 9.84 9.04 -5.50
CA ALA A 103 10.37 8.26 -4.39
C ALA A 103 9.36 7.28 -3.78
N PHE A 104 8.07 7.61 -3.81
CA PHE A 104 7.05 6.89 -3.05
C PHE A 104 5.79 6.59 -3.89
N PRO A 105 5.25 5.36 -3.85
CA PRO A 105 4.18 4.94 -4.76
C PRO A 105 2.78 5.46 -4.39
N PHE A 106 2.61 6.10 -3.22
CA PHE A 106 1.34 6.68 -2.79
C PHE A 106 1.37 8.20 -2.77
N ARG A 107 0.19 8.82 -2.81
CA ARG A 107 0.05 10.26 -2.63
C ARG A 107 0.41 10.62 -1.20
N ASN A 108 1.28 11.62 -1.02
CA ASN A 108 1.63 12.14 0.30
C ASN A 108 0.56 13.11 0.84
N MET A 109 -0.69 12.63 0.94
CA MET A 109 -1.84 13.33 1.50
C MET A 109 -2.89 12.30 1.94
N HIS A 110 -3.88 12.72 2.74
CA HIS A 110 -5.05 11.88 2.98
C HIS A 110 -5.75 11.57 1.65
N PHE A 111 -5.87 10.29 1.33
CA PHE A 111 -6.50 9.80 0.11
C PHE A 111 -7.37 8.58 0.43
N TYR A 112 -8.49 8.84 1.09
CA TYR A 112 -9.42 7.82 1.52
C TYR A 112 -10.87 8.30 1.34
N ALA A 113 -11.78 7.34 1.33
CA ALA A 113 -13.21 7.53 1.36
C ALA A 113 -13.85 6.40 2.21
N GLU A 114 -15.17 6.39 2.30
CA GLU A 114 -15.93 5.32 2.94
C GLU A 114 -17.00 4.78 1.97
N PRO A 115 -17.25 3.45 1.96
CA PRO A 115 -18.26 2.84 1.11
C PRO A 115 -19.65 2.91 1.76
N ARG A 116 -19.96 3.99 2.49
CA ARG A 116 -21.17 4.11 3.31
C ARG A 116 -22.45 3.91 2.49
N ALA A 117 -22.55 4.57 1.34
CA ALA A 117 -23.70 4.40 0.44
C ALA A 117 -23.85 2.94 -0.05
N ALA A 118 -22.75 2.24 -0.33
CA ALA A 118 -22.81 0.84 -0.75
C ALA A 118 -23.30 -0.06 0.41
N LYS A 119 -22.86 0.22 1.65
CA LYS A 119 -23.32 -0.49 2.84
C LYS A 119 -24.81 -0.26 3.10
N GLU A 120 -25.26 0.98 3.10
CA GLU A 120 -26.62 1.36 3.50
C GLU A 120 -27.66 1.09 2.41
N VAL A 121 -27.32 1.32 1.14
CA VAL A 121 -28.27 1.22 0.02
C VAL A 121 -28.23 -0.16 -0.64
N LEU A 122 -27.04 -0.74 -0.79
CA LEU A 122 -26.85 -2.02 -1.49
C LEU A 122 -26.63 -3.20 -0.54
N GLY A 123 -26.60 -2.96 0.78
CA GLY A 123 -26.31 -3.99 1.77
C GLY A 123 -24.90 -4.57 1.67
N TRP A 124 -23.96 -3.85 1.03
CA TRP A 124 -22.60 -4.36 0.80
C TRP A 124 -21.84 -4.55 2.11
N THR A 125 -21.04 -5.61 2.19
CA THR A 125 -20.08 -5.85 3.27
C THR A 125 -18.75 -6.33 2.70
N SER A 126 -17.65 -5.92 3.33
CA SER A 126 -16.30 -6.37 2.99
C SER A 126 -16.17 -7.87 3.21
N THR A 127 -15.58 -8.58 2.25
CA THR A 127 -15.22 -10.00 2.37
C THR A 127 -13.72 -10.22 2.55
N THR A 128 -12.94 -9.15 2.43
CA THR A 128 -11.47 -9.18 2.50
C THR A 128 -10.93 -8.49 3.75
N ASN A 129 -9.67 -8.79 4.07
CA ASN A 129 -9.00 -8.29 5.27
C ASN A 129 -7.53 -8.00 4.92
N LEU A 130 -7.18 -6.71 4.90
CA LEU A 130 -5.89 -6.24 4.38
C LEU A 130 -4.66 -6.99 4.94
N PRO A 131 -4.51 -7.21 6.26
CA PRO A 131 -3.47 -8.08 6.81
C PRO A 131 -3.37 -9.50 6.21
N GLU A 132 -4.50 -10.15 5.91
CA GLU A 132 -4.51 -11.47 5.28
C GLU A 132 -4.23 -11.37 3.78
N ASP A 133 -4.85 -10.39 3.11
CA ASP A 133 -4.62 -10.11 1.68
C ASP A 133 -3.13 -9.83 1.39
N LEU A 134 -2.44 -9.14 2.32
CA LEU A 134 -1.01 -8.86 2.21
C LEU A 134 -0.14 -10.11 2.35
N LYS A 135 -0.58 -11.15 3.08
CA LYS A 135 0.13 -12.44 3.14
C LYS A 135 0.01 -13.17 1.81
N GLU A 136 -1.18 -13.20 1.21
CA GLU A 136 -1.39 -13.75 -0.12
C GLU A 136 -0.53 -13.03 -1.14
N ARG A 137 -0.54 -11.68 -1.10
CA ARG A 137 0.29 -10.85 -1.97
C ARG A 137 1.79 -11.08 -1.78
N PHE A 138 2.24 -11.23 -0.54
CA PHE A 138 3.64 -11.54 -0.25
C PHE A 138 4.04 -12.93 -0.77
N ALA A 139 3.16 -13.92 -0.69
CA ALA A 139 3.43 -15.26 -1.24
C ALA A 139 3.60 -15.21 -2.78
N GLU A 140 2.77 -14.43 -3.49
CA GLU A 140 2.96 -14.16 -4.92
C GLU A 140 4.31 -13.47 -5.18
N TYR A 141 4.64 -12.43 -4.43
CA TYR A 141 5.93 -11.74 -4.52
C TYR A 141 7.11 -12.70 -4.31
N ALA A 142 7.07 -13.53 -3.26
CA ALA A 142 8.13 -14.48 -2.93
C ALA A 142 8.30 -15.54 -4.03
N SER A 143 7.21 -16.12 -4.51
CA SER A 143 7.23 -17.13 -5.59
C SER A 143 7.71 -16.58 -6.94
N SER A 144 7.64 -15.26 -7.15
CA SER A 144 8.15 -14.62 -8.38
C SER A 144 9.69 -14.57 -8.48
N GLY A 145 10.40 -14.84 -7.37
CA GLY A 145 11.85 -14.69 -7.27
C GLY A 145 12.34 -13.23 -7.30
N ARG A 146 11.44 -12.24 -7.31
CA ARG A 146 11.79 -10.80 -7.34
C ARG A 146 12.68 -10.39 -6.16
N GLY A 147 12.45 -10.96 -4.98
CA GLY A 147 13.23 -10.67 -3.78
C GLY A 147 14.71 -11.03 -3.89
N GLU A 148 15.06 -11.98 -4.76
CA GLU A 148 16.43 -12.47 -4.96
C GLU A 148 17.17 -11.73 -6.08
N LYS A 149 16.44 -11.01 -6.95
CA LYS A 149 17.05 -10.27 -8.06
C LYS A 149 17.83 -9.05 -7.56
N ALA A 150 18.96 -8.78 -8.20
CA ALA A 150 19.70 -7.54 -7.97
C ALA A 150 18.84 -6.32 -8.33
N MET A 151 18.85 -5.31 -7.46
CA MET A 151 18.10 -4.06 -7.60
C MET A 151 18.88 -2.95 -6.91
N THR A 152 18.84 -1.74 -7.48
CA THR A 152 19.43 -0.54 -6.88
C THR A 152 18.38 0.28 -6.13
N PHE A 153 18.84 1.01 -5.11
CA PHE A 153 17.99 1.83 -4.25
C PHE A 153 18.54 3.27 -4.16
N ASP A 154 19.11 3.78 -5.26
CA ASP A 154 19.87 5.04 -5.28
C ASP A 154 19.08 6.23 -4.70
N LEU A 155 17.77 6.28 -4.96
CA LEU A 155 16.91 7.33 -4.43
C LEU A 155 16.67 7.17 -2.92
N ASP A 156 16.54 5.94 -2.43
CA ASP A 156 16.45 5.67 -0.99
C ASP A 156 17.77 6.01 -0.30
N ASP A 157 18.92 5.63 -0.89
CA ASP A 157 20.24 5.92 -0.34
C ASP A 157 20.47 7.43 -0.23
N LYS A 158 20.06 8.19 -1.25
CA LYS A 158 20.06 9.66 -1.20
C LYS A 158 19.21 10.20 -0.05
N ILE A 159 18.00 9.66 0.12
CA ILE A 159 17.08 10.09 1.19
C ILE A 159 17.67 9.78 2.57
N LEU A 160 18.15 8.55 2.78
CA LEU A 160 18.72 8.09 4.05
C LEU A 160 19.96 8.91 4.43
N ALA A 161 20.84 9.17 3.46
CA ALA A 161 22.00 10.04 3.66
C ALA A 161 21.60 11.47 4.07
N ALA A 162 20.54 12.04 3.48
CA ALA A 162 20.08 13.39 3.80
C ALA A 162 19.51 13.53 5.23
N VAL A 163 19.01 12.44 5.81
CA VAL A 163 18.46 12.43 7.18
C VAL A 163 19.42 11.81 8.21
N GLY A 164 20.66 11.51 7.82
CA GLY A 164 21.66 10.91 8.70
C GLY A 164 21.36 9.47 9.13
N ALA A 165 20.45 8.78 8.42
CA ALA A 165 20.21 7.35 8.60
C ALA A 165 21.25 6.58 7.79
N ALA A 166 22.00 5.68 8.42
CA ALA A 166 23.00 4.88 7.71
C ALA A 166 22.31 3.95 6.70
N PRO A 167 22.72 3.92 5.42
CA PRO A 167 22.29 2.87 4.52
C PRO A 167 22.87 1.55 5.07
N VAL A 168 21.99 0.62 5.47
CA VAL A 168 22.43 -0.71 5.88
C VAL A 168 23.03 -1.36 4.64
N GLY A 169 24.35 -1.52 4.64
CA GLY A 169 25.09 -2.15 3.55
C GLY A 169 24.48 -3.51 3.24
N VAL A 170 24.27 -3.78 1.96
CA VAL A 170 23.84 -5.10 1.49
C VAL A 170 24.93 -6.07 1.94
N ALA A 171 24.62 -6.92 2.93
CA ALA A 171 25.53 -7.98 3.32
C ALA A 171 25.75 -8.86 2.08
N ALA A 172 27.03 -9.02 1.72
CA ALA A 172 27.49 -9.88 0.63
C ALA A 172 27.15 -11.36 0.89
#